data_AF-A0AAE1X0M3-F1
#
_entry.id   AF-A0AAE1X0M3-F1
#
_cell.length_a   1.000
_cell.length_b   1.000
_cell.length_c   1.000
_cell.angle_alpha   90.00
_cell.angle_beta   90.00
_cell.angle_gamma   90.00
#
_symmetry.space_group_name_H-M   'P 1'
#
loop_
_entity.id
_entity.type
_entity.pdbx_description
1 polymer ?
#
loop_
_entity_poly.entity_id
_entity_poly.type
_entity_poly.pdbx_seq_one_letter_code
_entity_poly.pdbx_strand_id
1 'polypeptide(L)'
;MDIKLEGQYPQKAAFTAATLAWQCLNQDPKLRPRMAEVLAKLEELQAPKGATKHSKADNQVDPVLMSPLKHHSPMNVTPSASPLPANRKASRVR
;
A
#
# COMPACT_ATOMS: atom_id res chain seq x y z
N MET A 1 13.66 4.42 17.73
CA MET A 1 12.24 4.09 17.50
C MET A 1 11.60 5.32 16.91
N ASP A 2 10.90 5.20 15.78
CA ASP A 2 10.28 6.35 15.12
C ASP A 2 9.13 6.88 15.98
N ILE A 3 9.29 8.09 16.53
CA ILE A 3 8.31 8.69 17.45
C ILE A 3 6.95 8.92 16.78
N LYS A 4 6.94 9.01 15.45
CA LYS A 4 5.74 9.25 14.64
C LYS A 4 4.84 8.03 14.51
N LEU A 5 5.33 6.85 14.86
CA LEU A 5 4.53 5.61 14.77
C LEU A 5 3.62 5.40 15.98
N GLU A 6 3.67 6.29 16.98
CA GLU A 6 2.75 6.35 18.15
C GLU A 6 2.52 5.01 18.88
N GLY A 7 3.41 4.04 18.71
CA GLY A 7 3.24 2.68 19.24
C GLY A 7 2.19 1.83 18.52
N GLN A 8 1.66 2.26 17.37
CA GLN A 8 0.63 1.53 16.62
C GLN A 8 1.13 0.25 15.93
N TYR A 9 2.45 0.01 15.94
CA TYR A 9 3.08 -1.14 15.29
C TYR A 9 3.91 -1.95 16.27
N PRO A 10 3.83 -3.29 16.22
CA PRO A 10 4.68 -4.12 17.06
C PRO A 10 6.15 -3.88 16.72
N GLN A 11 6.94 -3.51 17.73
CA GLN A 11 8.35 -3.12 17.58
C GLN A 11 9.16 -4.13 16.76
N LYS A 12 8.93 -5.44 17.00
CA LYS A 12 9.63 -6.50 16.28
C LYS A 12 9.30 -6.48 14.79
N ALA A 13 8.02 -6.32 14.42
CA ALA A 13 7.61 -6.27 13.03
C ALA A 13 8.15 -5.00 12.34
N ALA A 14 8.08 -3.85 13.02
CA ALA A 14 8.62 -2.60 12.50
C ALA A 14 10.14 -2.69 12.26
N PHE A 15 10.88 -3.30 13.20
CA PHE A 15 12.31 -3.52 13.06
C PHE A 15 12.62 -4.45 11.87
N THR A 16 11.94 -5.59 11.76
CA THR A 16 12.12 -6.52 10.64
C THR A 16 11.82 -5.87 9.30
N ALA A 17 10.75 -5.07 9.19
CA ALA A 17 10.42 -4.34 7.98
C ALA A 17 11.50 -3.30 7.61
N ALA A 18 12.02 -2.57 8.61
CA ALA A 18 13.11 -1.61 8.39
C ALA A 18 14.41 -2.30 7.94
N THR A 19 14.76 -3.44 8.54
CA THR A 19 15.92 -4.25 8.13
C THR A 19 15.75 -4.75 6.70
N LEU A 20 14.56 -5.22 6.33
CA LEU A 20 14.26 -5.68 4.97
C LEU A 20 14.39 -4.53 3.96
N ALA A 21 13.85 -3.36 4.26
CA ALA A 21 13.98 -2.16 3.42
C ALA A 21 15.45 -1.76 3.24
N TRP A 22 16.22 -1.76 4.33
CA TRP A 22 17.66 -1.48 4.27
C TRP A 22 18.40 -2.48 3.37
N GLN A 23 18.09 -3.78 3.48
CA GLN A 23 18.67 -4.81 2.61
C GLN A 23 18.34 -4.58 1.12
N CYS A 24 17.10 -4.19 0.82
CA CYS A 24 16.64 -3.90 -0.54
C CYS A 24 17.30 -2.65 -1.14
N LEU A 25 17.60 -1.65 -0.30
CA LEU A 25 18.20 -0.37 -0.69
C LEU A 25 19.74 -0.40 -0.69
N ASN A 26 20.37 -1.54 -0.45
CA ASN A 26 21.82 -1.67 -0.47
C ASN A 26 22.43 -1.13 -1.78
N GLN A 27 23.56 -0.42 -1.65
CA GLN A 27 24.29 0.12 -2.79
C GLN A 27 24.85 -1.01 -3.67
N ASP A 28 25.31 -2.10 -3.05
CA ASP A 28 25.73 -3.30 -3.76
C ASP A 28 24.51 -4.15 -4.17
N PRO A 29 24.26 -4.34 -5.48
CA PRO A 29 23.14 -5.16 -5.96
C PRO A 29 23.27 -6.64 -5.58
N LYS A 30 24.47 -7.16 -5.28
CA LYS A 30 24.67 -8.57 -4.92
C LYS A 30 24.16 -8.89 -3.52
N LEU A 31 24.08 -7.88 -2.65
CA LEU A 31 23.56 -7.99 -1.29
C LEU A 31 22.04 -7.78 -1.23
N ARG A 32 21.40 -7.40 -2.35
CA ARG A 32 19.96 -7.23 -2.39
C ARG A 32 19.29 -8.61 -2.41
N PRO A 33 18.28 -8.83 -1.55
CA PRO A 33 17.57 -10.10 -1.49
C PRO A 33 16.79 -10.34 -2.79
N ARG A 34 16.52 -11.62 -3.09
CA ARG A 34 15.60 -11.95 -4.20
C ARG A 34 14.18 -11.59 -3.81
N MET A 35 13.33 -11.22 -4.77
CA MET A 35 11.94 -10.91 -4.46
C MET A 35 11.17 -12.06 -3.81
N ALA A 36 11.52 -13.31 -4.08
CA ALA A 36 10.92 -14.45 -3.37
C ALA A 36 11.18 -14.38 -1.85
N GLU A 37 12.38 -13.99 -1.43
CA GLU A 37 12.75 -13.86 -0.02
C GLU A 37 12.06 -12.64 0.62
N VAL A 38 11.97 -11.53 -0.13
CA VAL A 38 11.25 -10.34 0.31
C VAL A 38 9.77 -10.65 0.53
N LEU A 39 9.12 -11.37 -0.39
CA LEU A 39 7.72 -11.79 -0.24
C LEU A 39 7.54 -12.69 0.98
N ALA A 40 8.37 -13.72 1.15
CA ALA A 40 8.30 -14.59 2.31
C ALA A 40 8.43 -13.81 3.64
N LYS A 41 9.30 -12.81 3.70
CA LYS A 41 9.46 -11.95 4.86
C LYS A 41 8.27 -11.03 5.11
N LEU A 42 7.65 -10.50 4.06
CA LEU A 42 6.45 -9.66 4.20
C LEU A 42 5.22 -10.49 4.61
N GLU A 43 5.09 -11.71 4.11
CA GLU A 43 4.03 -12.64 4.51
C GLU A 43 4.14 -13.03 5.99
N GLU A 44 5.36 -13.24 6.50
CA GLU A 44 5.62 -13.47 7.93
C GLU A 44 5.15 -12.30 8.81
N LEU A 45 5.29 -11.07 8.32
CA LEU A 45 4.87 -9.85 9.01
C LEU A 45 3.35 -9.60 8.92
N GLN A 46 2.71 -10.05 7.84
CA GLN A 46 1.26 -9.93 7.64
C GLN A 46 0.47 -11.00 8.41
N ALA A 47 1.10 -12.11 8.79
CA ALA A 47 0.46 -13.17 9.55
C ALA A 47 -0.19 -12.59 10.84
N PRO A 48 -1.51 -12.75 11.04
CA PRO A 48 -2.25 -12.07 12.10
C PRO A 48 -1.92 -12.65 13.47
N LYS A 49 -0.80 -12.24 14.06
CA LYS A 49 -0.47 -12.51 15.47
C LYS A 49 -0.72 -11.27 16.29
N GLY A 50 -2.00 -11.09 16.62
CA GLY A 50 -2.44 -10.17 17.65
C GLY A 50 -2.91 -8.82 17.10
N ALA A 51 -4.16 -8.80 16.66
CA ALA A 51 -4.99 -7.61 16.85
C ALA A 51 -4.87 -7.21 18.33
N THR A 52 -4.08 -6.16 18.61
CA THR A 52 -4.17 -5.46 19.89
C THR A 52 -5.57 -4.91 19.96
N LYS A 53 -6.39 -5.61 20.74
CA LYS A 53 -7.75 -5.30 21.13
C LYS A 53 -7.86 -3.80 21.38
N HIS A 54 -8.68 -3.13 20.58
CA HIS A 54 -9.26 -1.86 20.96
C HIS A 54 -10.05 -2.09 22.26
N SER A 55 -9.47 -1.74 23.39
CA SER A 55 -10.21 -1.58 24.64
C SER A 55 -11.02 -0.28 24.52
N LYS A 56 -12.34 -0.46 24.37
CA LYS A 56 -13.52 0.34 24.78
C LYS A 56 -13.22 1.53 25.71
N ALA A 57 -13.91 2.67 25.75
CA ALA A 57 -15.24 3.16 25.34
C ALA A 57 -15.12 4.71 25.24
N ASP A 58 -15.89 5.45 24.42
CA ASP A 58 -17.22 6.03 24.73
C ASP A 58 -17.40 7.09 23.61
N ASN A 59 -18.46 7.17 22.81
CA ASN A 59 -19.76 7.64 23.25
C ASN A 59 -20.85 7.38 22.18
N GLN A 60 -21.95 6.78 22.66
CA GLN A 60 -23.35 7.00 22.30
C GLN A 60 -23.84 6.85 20.85
N VAL A 61 -24.76 5.88 20.73
CA VAL A 61 -25.70 5.64 19.64
C VAL A 61 -26.83 6.65 19.74
N ASP A 62 -27.20 7.32 18.64
CA ASP A 62 -28.57 7.84 18.46
C ASP A 62 -28.99 7.64 16.98
N PRO A 63 -30.00 6.80 16.70
CA PRO A 63 -30.51 6.60 15.36
C PRO A 63 -31.71 7.53 15.08
N VAL A 64 -31.76 8.05 13.85
CA VAL A 64 -32.94 8.64 13.17
C VAL A 64 -33.28 10.11 13.45
N LEU A 65 -32.96 10.98 12.49
CA LEU A 65 -33.96 11.86 11.86
C LEU A 65 -33.55 12.18 10.40
N MET A 66 -34.41 11.77 9.46
CA MET A 66 -34.32 12.01 8.01
C MET A 66 -34.17 13.49 7.61
N SER A 67 -33.41 13.77 6.53
CA SER A 67 -33.98 14.30 5.26
C SER A 67 -32.94 14.54 4.15
N PRO A 68 -33.37 14.59 2.86
CA PRO A 68 -32.61 14.11 1.70
C PRO A 68 -32.23 15.19 0.67
N LEU A 69 -31.08 15.08 0.02
CA LEU A 69 -30.84 15.73 -1.27
C LEU A 69 -30.08 14.81 -2.24
N LYS A 70 -30.81 14.45 -3.30
CA LYS A 70 -30.37 13.75 -4.50
C LYS A 70 -29.31 14.58 -5.23
N HIS A 71 -28.17 13.99 -5.57
CA HIS A 71 -27.48 14.34 -6.81
C HIS A 71 -26.95 13.07 -7.47
N HIS A 72 -27.76 12.57 -8.39
CA HIS A 72 -27.45 11.49 -9.32
C HIS A 72 -26.58 12.08 -10.45
N SER A 73 -25.27 11.85 -10.41
CA SER A 73 -24.40 12.08 -11.56
C SER A 73 -24.29 10.76 -12.34
N PRO A 74 -24.67 10.72 -13.63
CA PRO A 74 -24.60 9.49 -14.41
C PRO A 74 -23.13 9.14 -14.69
N MET A 75 -22.80 7.86 -14.49
CA MET A 75 -21.56 7.24 -14.95
C MET A 75 -21.41 7.47 -16.45
N ASN A 76 -20.38 8.21 -16.87
CA ASN A 76 -19.95 8.18 -18.26
C ASN A 76 -18.97 7.00 -18.42
N VAL A 77 -19.52 5.85 -18.84
CA VAL A 77 -18.75 4.71 -19.34
C VAL A 77 -18.14 5.10 -20.69
N THR A 78 -16.88 5.53 -20.70
CA THR A 78 -16.14 5.63 -21.96
C THR A 78 -15.64 4.23 -22.37
N PRO A 79 -15.88 3.83 -23.62
CA PRO A 79 -15.48 2.53 -24.12
C PRO A 79 -13.97 2.47 -24.35
N SER A 80 -13.46 1.26 -24.16
CA SER A 80 -12.14 0.76 -24.54
C SER A 80 -11.59 1.30 -25.88
N ALA A 81 -10.26 1.42 -25.92
CA ALA A 81 -9.38 1.47 -27.10
C ALA A 81 -9.18 2.82 -27.80
N SER A 82 -8.16 3.55 -27.36
CA SER A 82 -7.35 4.38 -28.27
C SER A 82 -6.26 3.49 -28.90
N PRO A 83 -6.22 3.28 -30.23
CA PRO A 83 -5.13 2.55 -30.87
C PRO A 83 -3.85 3.39 -30.81
N LEU A 84 -2.76 2.77 -30.36
CA LEU A 84 -1.43 3.37 -30.36
C LEU A 84 -1.02 3.77 -31.78
N PRO A 85 -0.51 5.00 -32.02
CA PRO A 85 0.12 5.32 -33.30
C PRO A 85 1.46 4.58 -33.42
N ALA A 86 1.50 3.58 -34.30
CA ALA A 86 2.72 2.94 -34.76
C ALA A 86 3.38 3.80 -35.86
N ASN A 87 4.57 4.37 -35.63
CA ASN A 87 5.53 4.86 -36.65
C ASN A 87 6.60 5.77 -36.01
N ARG A 88 7.89 5.84 -36.40
CA ARG A 88 8.78 5.13 -37.33
C ARG A 88 10.19 5.21 -36.75
N LYS A 89 10.99 4.18 -37.00
CA LYS A 89 12.45 4.27 -36.92
C LYS A 89 12.92 5.40 -37.85
N ALA A 90 13.71 6.33 -37.32
CA ALA A 90 14.52 7.25 -38.12
C ALA A 90 15.96 7.17 -37.63
N SER A 91 16.66 6.10 -38.00
CA SER A 91 18.11 6.12 -38.08
C SER A 91 18.48 6.81 -39.40
N ARG A 92 19.10 7.99 -39.32
CA ARG A 92 19.97 8.43 -40.41
C ARG A 92 21.17 9.17 -39.84
N VAL A 93 22.22 8.38 -39.62
CA VAL A 93 23.61 8.81 -39.66
C VAL A 93 23.90 9.25 -41.10
N ARG A 94 24.34 10.50 -41.28
CA ARG A 94 25.51 10.81 -42.09
C ARG A 94 26.00 12.22 -41.79
#